data_AF-A0A2D4KUX7-F1
#
_entry.id   AF-A0A2D4KUX7-F1
#
_cell.length_a   1.000
_cell.length_b   1.000
_cell.length_c   1.000
_cell.angle_alpha   90.00
_cell.angle_beta   90.00
_cell.angle_gamma   90.00
#
_symmetry.space_group_name_H-M   'P 1'
#
loop_
_entity.id
_entity.type
_entity.pdbx_description
1 polymer ?
#
loop_
_entity_poly.entity_id
_entity_poly.type
_entity_poly.pdbx_seq_one_letter_code
_entity_poly.pdbx_strand_id
1 'polypeptide(L)'
;SFIVKDDEGSTHEKLDFKLYFSCASYLITTPCYSDAFAKLLELGDLHASSIKVDGITIPFHHLLAKICFHHHFSIVERMGACASMYSRSIQGHHVCLLV
;
A
#
# COMPACT_ATOMS: atom_id res chain seq x y z
N SER A 1 -23.08 8.69 16.18
CA SER A 1 -24.09 9.59 16.77
C SER A 1 -23.49 10.16 18.05
N PHE A 2 -23.72 11.44 18.31
CA PHE A 2 -23.25 12.08 19.53
C PHE A 2 -24.43 12.78 20.20
N ILE A 3 -24.32 12.94 21.52
CA ILE A 3 -25.32 13.60 22.34
C ILE A 3 -24.75 14.94 22.75
N VAL A 4 -25.42 16.02 22.35
CA VAL A 4 -25.17 17.34 22.90
C VAL A 4 -26.12 17.51 24.07
N LYS A 5 -25.58 17.88 25.23
CA LYS A 5 -26.38 18.31 26.38
C LYS A 5 -26.26 19.81 26.52
N ASP A 6 -27.40 20.48 26.53
CA ASP A 6 -27.55 21.89 26.87
C ASP A 6 -28.48 22.03 28.08
N ASP A 7 -28.76 23.28 28.48
CA ASP A 7 -29.64 23.58 29.62
C ASP A 7 -31.12 23.25 29.33
N GLU A 8 -31.51 23.00 28.07
CA GLU A 8 -32.87 22.66 27.65
C GLU A 8 -33.11 21.15 27.46
N GLY A 9 -32.04 20.34 27.37
CA GLY A 9 -32.13 18.89 27.32
C GLY A 9 -30.94 18.22 26.64
N SER A 10 -31.20 17.08 26.00
CA SER A 10 -30.20 16.37 25.21
C SER A 10 -30.69 16.17 23.78
N THR A 11 -29.95 16.69 22.80
CA THR A 11 -30.21 16.44 21.39
C THR A 11 -29.35 15.28 20.89
N HIS A 12 -29.97 14.38 20.12
CA HIS A 12 -29.30 13.19 19.58
C HIS A 12 -29.02 13.43 18.09
N GLU A 13 -27.78 13.76 17.76
CA GLU A 13 -27.41 14.14 16.40
C GLU A 13 -26.70 13.00 15.66
N LYS A 14 -26.97 12.93 14.35
CA LYS A 14 -26.33 12.00 13.44
C LYS A 14 -25.13 12.68 12.80
N LEU A 15 -23.94 12.16 13.07
CA LEU A 15 -22.71 12.55 12.39
C LEU A 15 -22.44 11.56 11.26
N ASP A 16 -22.51 12.03 10.02
CA ASP A 16 -22.11 11.27 8.85
C ASP A 16 -20.70 11.73 8.40
N PHE A 17 -19.75 10.80 8.27
CA PHE A 17 -18.43 11.08 7.72
C PHE A 17 -18.01 9.97 6.74
N LYS A 18 -17.21 10.34 5.75
CA LYS A 18 -16.59 9.40 4.80
C LYS A 18 -15.17 9.11 5.26
N LEU A 19 -14.87 7.83 5.46
CA LEU A 19 -13.51 7.37 5.65
C LEU A 19 -12.91 7.03 4.30
N TYR A 20 -11.76 7.63 4.00
CA TYR A 20 -11.02 7.35 2.78
C TYR A 20 -10.01 6.24 3.05
N PHE A 21 -10.26 5.08 2.47
CA PHE A 21 -9.32 3.95 2.47
C PHE A 21 -8.86 3.68 1.05
N SER A 22 -7.56 3.87 0.80
CA SER A 22 -6.96 3.47 -0.47
C SER A 22 -6.76 1.95 -0.51
N CYS A 23 -6.60 1.36 -1.70
CA CYS A 23 -6.29 -0.07 -1.82
C CYS A 23 -5.03 -0.47 -1.02
N ALA A 24 -4.04 0.44 -0.93
CA ALA A 24 -2.82 0.22 -0.16
C ALA A 24 -3.04 0.11 1.36
N SER A 25 -4.16 0.64 1.87
CA SER A 25 -4.53 0.53 3.30
C SER A 25 -4.83 -0.91 3.70
N TYR A 26 -5.06 -1.79 2.73
CA TYR A 26 -5.35 -3.21 2.92
C TYR A 26 -4.13 -4.10 2.62
N LEU A 27 -2.94 -3.51 2.52
CA LEU A 27 -1.69 -4.24 2.33
C LEU A 27 -1.00 -4.51 3.66
N ILE A 28 -0.36 -5.67 3.76
CA ILE A 28 0.41 -6.12 4.91
C ILE A 28 1.85 -6.44 4.50
N THR A 29 2.80 -5.94 5.28
CA THR A 29 4.22 -6.19 5.04
C THR A 29 4.51 -7.68 5.23
N THR A 30 4.81 -8.35 4.12
CA THR A 30 5.17 -9.76 4.08
C THR A 30 6.55 -9.89 3.45
N PRO A 31 7.53 -10.58 4.08
CA PRO A 31 8.81 -10.85 3.44
C PRO A 31 8.64 -11.83 2.28
N CYS A 32 9.43 -11.68 1.22
CA CYS A 32 9.48 -12.61 0.09
C CYS A 32 10.92 -12.71 -0.40
N TYR A 33 11.41 -13.95 -0.53
CA TYR A 33 12.74 -14.21 -1.07
C TYR A 33 12.74 -14.08 -2.60
N SER A 34 13.89 -13.74 -3.19
CA SER A 34 13.95 -13.43 -4.62
C SER A 34 13.57 -14.61 -5.52
N ASP A 35 13.87 -15.85 -5.09
CA ASP A 35 13.51 -17.06 -5.84
C ASP A 35 11.99 -17.32 -5.85
N ALA A 36 11.32 -17.09 -4.71
CA ALA A 36 9.88 -17.17 -4.60
C ALA A 36 9.19 -16.06 -5.41
N PHE A 37 9.76 -14.86 -5.41
CA PHE A 37 9.26 -13.74 -6.20
C PHE A 37 9.40 -13.99 -7.70
N ALA A 38 10.56 -14.50 -8.16
CA ALA A 38 10.78 -14.85 -9.56
C ALA A 38 9.76 -15.90 -10.05
N LYS A 39 9.57 -16.99 -9.28
CA LYS A 39 8.55 -18.00 -9.60
C LYS A 39 7.14 -17.40 -9.70
N LEU A 40 6.81 -16.49 -8.78
CA LEU A 40 5.51 -15.82 -8.79
C LEU A 40 5.29 -15.00 -10.07
N LEU A 41 6.33 -14.32 -10.57
CA LEU A 41 6.27 -13.60 -11.85
C LEU A 41 6.17 -14.54 -13.05
N GLU A 42 6.83 -15.69 -13.00
CA GLU A 42 6.82 -16.70 -14.07
C GLU A 42 5.47 -17.43 -14.23
N LEU A 43 4.70 -17.57 -13.14
CA LEU A 43 3.42 -18.30 -13.14
C LEU A 43 2.34 -17.66 -14.03
N GLY A 44 2.46 -16.36 -14.35
CA GLY A 44 1.51 -15.67 -15.23
C GLY A 44 0.12 -15.39 -14.63
N ASP A 45 -0.13 -15.77 -13.37
CA ASP A 45 -1.39 -15.55 -12.65
C ASP A 45 -1.57 -14.11 -12.14
N LEU A 46 -0.60 -13.23 -12.41
CA LEU A 46 -0.62 -11.83 -12.00
C LEU A 46 -1.17 -10.94 -13.13
N HIS A 47 -2.12 -10.09 -12.78
CA HIS A 47 -2.54 -9.01 -13.66
C HIS A 47 -1.53 -7.85 -13.57
N ALA A 48 -0.83 -7.56 -14.68
CA ALA A 48 0.17 -6.51 -14.74
C ALA A 48 -0.38 -5.21 -15.36
N SER A 49 0.01 -4.08 -14.79
CA SER A 49 -0.17 -2.75 -15.39
C SER A 49 1.08 -1.91 -15.13
N SER A 50 1.33 -0.92 -15.98
CA SER A 50 2.47 -0.02 -15.82
C SER A 50 2.07 1.44 -16.01
N ILE A 51 2.75 2.32 -15.29
CA ILE A 51 2.58 3.76 -15.39
C ILE A 51 3.95 4.42 -15.27
N LYS A 52 4.21 5.41 -16.14
CA LYS A 52 5.39 6.27 -16.02
C LYS A 52 5.02 7.49 -15.19
N VAL A 53 5.83 7.78 -14.17
CA VAL A 53 5.65 8.95 -13.31
C VAL A 53 6.86 9.86 -13.49
N ASP A 54 6.63 11.05 -14.05
CA ASP A 54 7.65 12.08 -14.21
C ASP A 54 7.66 13.04 -13.00
N GLY A 55 8.72 13.83 -12.84
CA GLY A 55 8.80 14.87 -11.80
C GLY A 55 9.26 14.39 -10.41
N ILE A 56 9.77 13.17 -10.27
CA ILE A 56 10.35 12.67 -9.01
C ILE A 56 11.75 13.27 -8.83
N THR A 57 11.89 14.15 -7.85
CA THR A 57 13.17 14.83 -7.53
C THR A 57 13.89 14.24 -6.31
N ILE A 58 13.23 13.33 -5.58
CA ILE A 58 13.81 12.71 -4.38
C ILE A 58 14.78 11.57 -4.75
N PRO A 59 15.82 11.32 -3.94
CA PRO A 59 16.70 10.17 -4.14
C PRO A 59 15.95 8.84 -4.15
N PHE A 60 16.35 7.91 -5.02
CA PHE A 60 15.68 6.61 -5.20
C PHE A 60 15.49 5.84 -3.88
N HIS A 61 16.49 5.81 -3.01
CA HIS A 61 16.40 5.11 -1.72
C HIS A 61 15.35 5.75 -0.78
N HIS A 62 15.16 7.07 -0.83
CA HIS A 62 14.08 7.75 -0.09
C HIS A 62 12.70 7.43 -0.69
N LEU A 63 12.60 7.29 -2.01
CA LEU A 63 11.37 6.84 -2.66
C LEU A 63 10.99 5.44 -2.18
N LEU A 64 11.92 4.49 -2.22
CA LEU A 64 11.69 3.12 -1.74
C LEU A 64 11.28 3.10 -0.27
N ALA A 65 11.97 3.85 0.59
CA ALA A 65 11.63 3.95 2.02
C ALA A 65 10.19 4.46 2.24
N LYS A 66 9.75 5.47 1.47
CA LYS A 66 8.36 5.96 1.51
C LYS A 66 7.36 4.90 1.07
N ILE A 67 7.66 4.15 0.02
CA ILE A 67 6.78 3.06 -0.46
C ILE A 67 6.68 1.97 0.62
N CYS A 68 7.80 1.53 1.19
CA CYS A 68 7.81 0.56 2.29
C CYS A 68 6.98 1.02 3.47
N PHE A 69 7.19 2.26 3.92
CA PHE A 69 6.56 2.79 5.13
C PHE A 69 5.06 3.05 4.96
N HIS A 70 4.65 3.66 3.84
CA HIS A 70 3.25 4.07 3.64
C HIS A 70 2.38 3.01 2.96
N HIS A 71 2.98 2.07 2.23
CA HIS A 71 2.24 1.09 1.40
C HIS A 71 2.58 -0.36 1.77
N HIS A 72 3.31 -0.58 2.87
CA HIS A 72 3.57 -1.89 3.44
C HIS A 72 4.26 -2.88 2.48
N PHE A 73 5.12 -2.38 1.61
CA PHE A 73 5.96 -3.23 0.76
C PHE A 73 7.28 -3.60 1.45
N SER A 74 7.74 -4.82 1.25
CA SER A 74 9.10 -5.26 1.54
C SER A 74 9.96 -5.16 0.27
N ILE A 75 11.25 -4.84 0.43
CA ILE A 75 12.21 -4.89 -0.66
C ILE A 75 12.62 -6.35 -0.84
N VAL A 76 12.43 -6.88 -2.04
CA VAL A 76 12.89 -8.22 -2.43
C VAL A 76 14.32 -8.13 -2.98
N GLU A 77 14.53 -7.16 -3.87
CA GLU A 77 15.79 -6.95 -4.58
C GLU A 77 15.95 -5.47 -4.91
N ARG A 78 17.20 -5.01 -4.91
CA ARG A 78 17.57 -3.69 -5.44
C ARG A 78 18.86 -3.80 -6.25
N MET A 79 18.82 -3.33 -7.49
CA MET A 79 20.00 -3.21 -8.35
C MET A 79 20.06 -1.80 -8.94
N GLY A 80 21.02 -1.00 -8.46
CA GLY A 80 21.18 0.38 -8.90
C GLY A 80 19.94 1.25 -8.62
N ALA A 81 19.31 1.69 -9.71
CA ALA A 81 18.09 2.50 -9.73
C ALA A 81 16.81 1.69 -10.01
N CYS A 82 16.87 0.37 -9.86
CA CYS A 82 15.75 -0.54 -9.99
C CYS A 82 15.51 -1.29 -8.68
N ALA A 83 14.25 -1.58 -8.36
CA ALA A 83 13.87 -2.39 -7.21
C ALA A 83 12.64 -3.25 -7.50
N SER A 84 12.68 -4.47 -6.97
CA SER A 84 11.54 -5.38 -6.89
C SER A 84 11.03 -5.36 -5.46
N MET A 85 9.74 -5.16 -5.30
CA MET A 85 9.09 -5.04 -4.00
C MET A 85 7.85 -5.94 -3.93
N TYR A 86 7.54 -6.44 -2.73
CA TYR A 86 6.45 -7.37 -2.51
C TYR A 86 5.57 -6.97 -1.32
N SER A 87 4.28 -7.24 -1.44
CA SER A 87 3.31 -7.15 -0.36
C SER A 87 2.19 -8.17 -0.57
N ARG A 88 1.33 -8.31 0.45
CA ARG A 88 0.08 -9.06 0.33
C ARG A 88 -1.09 -8.22 0.77
N SER A 89 -2.24 -8.43 0.14
CA SER A 89 -3.50 -7.94 0.70
C SER A 89 -3.87 -8.69 1.98
N ILE A 90 -4.75 -8.12 2.80
CA ILE A 90 -5.33 -8.80 3.96
C ILE A 90 -6.09 -10.09 3.59
N GLN A 91 -6.49 -10.27 2.33
CA GLN A 91 -7.12 -11.49 1.82
C GLN A 91 -6.10 -12.53 1.31
N GLY A 92 -4.80 -12.22 1.37
CA GLY A 92 -3.72 -13.12 0.96
C GLY A 92 -3.28 -12.98 -0.50
N HIS A 93 -3.93 -12.14 -1.30
CA HIS A 93 -3.52 -11.91 -2.69
C HIS A 93 -2.12 -11.30 -2.79
N HIS A 94 -1.34 -11.80 -3.74
CA HIS A 94 0.00 -11.32 -4.04
C HIS A 94 -0.04 -9.96 -4.72
N VAL A 95 0.80 -9.03 -4.26
CA VAL A 95 0.99 -7.73 -4.90
C VAL A 95 2.47 -7.50 -5.12
N CYS A 96 2.85 -7.39 -6.39
CA CYS A 96 4.22 -7.15 -6.81
C CYS A 96 4.35 -5.73 -7.34
N LEU A 97 5.45 -5.07 -7.02
CA LEU A 97 5.75 -3.73 -7.51
C LEU A 97 7.19 -3.72 -8.07
N LEU A 98 7.33 -3.25 -9.30
CA LEU A 98 8.60 -3.08 -10.00
C LEU A 98 8.79 -1.57 -10.24
N VAL A 99 9.88 -1.01 -9.69
CA VAL A 99 10.19 0.44 -9.71
C VAL A 99 11.56 0.69 -10.28
#